data_AF-A0A257USV8-F1
#
_entry.id   AF-A0A257USV8-F1
#
_cell.length_a   1.000
_cell.length_b   1.000
_cell.length_c   1.000
_cell.angle_alpha   90.00
_cell.angle_beta   90.00
_cell.angle_gamma   90.00
#
_symmetry.space_group_name_H-M   'P 1'
#
loop_
_entity.id
_entity.type
_entity.pdbx_description
1 polymer ?
#
loop_
_entity_poly.entity_id
_entity_poly.type
_entity_poly.pdbx_seq_one_letter_code
_entity_poly.pdbx_strand_id
1 'polypeptide(L)'
;KVSNKRYSESLRDNRDLILKSKDLASIRTDVPVNLDLKELRMEPPDRPAVVELFKELEFHTLLKEYESTGGESAATPAKSSTDPPQPAQNLKSPDAVKAWVDRLRRAKQFAVAVSAETGNSFAEDSFKLGLAIGEDEAALVEIGEKDLWKESGLQDVLEDDGVAKQTHDCKDIALRLAREAAVTLRGVCDDTMLMSYLLDANESNHTLERVARQRLEMELPPGPDAAAAATARLTPLLRKEIEALELKAVYETMELPLAAVLTRMEQAGVRVDETVLAGLSAEFESKLIQLTADIYRLAGTEFNINSPKQLGEVLFEKLNLPSGKKSKKSGQYSTAIDVLEELGASYDLPRLILEYRQISKLKSTYVDALPRLIDARTGRIHTSFNQTVAATGRLSSTEPNLQNIPIRS
;
A
#
# COMPACT_ATOMS: atom_id res chain seq x y z
N LYS A 1 -55.10 6.45 44.04
CA LYS A 1 -56.02 5.53 43.33
C LYS A 1 -55.89 5.78 41.83
N VAL A 2 -55.43 4.80 41.05
CA VAL A 2 -55.34 4.93 39.58
C VAL A 2 -56.73 4.65 39.01
N SER A 3 -57.25 5.55 38.18
CA SER A 3 -58.64 5.51 37.68
C SER A 3 -58.88 4.46 36.59
N ASN A 4 -57.82 4.04 35.89
CA ASN A 4 -57.89 3.05 34.81
C ASN A 4 -57.57 1.64 35.31
N LYS A 5 -58.51 0.71 35.12
CA LYS A 5 -58.49 -0.65 35.66
C LYS A 5 -57.30 -1.49 35.15
N ARG A 6 -56.96 -1.40 33.85
CA ARG A 6 -55.82 -2.13 33.25
C ARG A 6 -54.47 -1.69 33.81
N TYR A 7 -54.27 -0.39 34.00
CA TYR A 7 -53.04 0.13 34.61
C TYR A 7 -52.98 -0.20 36.10
N SER A 8 -54.11 -0.19 36.79
CA SER A 8 -54.18 -0.62 38.19
C SER A 8 -53.84 -2.10 38.37
N GLU A 9 -54.24 -2.97 37.45
CA GLU A 9 -53.91 -4.41 37.47
C GLU A 9 -52.41 -4.63 37.15
N SER A 10 -51.89 -4.01 36.09
CA SER A 10 -50.46 -4.11 35.72
C SER A 10 -49.51 -3.62 36.82
N LEU A 11 -49.85 -2.53 37.52
CA LEU A 11 -49.07 -2.00 38.64
C LEU A 11 -49.11 -2.90 39.88
N ARG A 12 -50.20 -3.68 40.06
CA ARG A 12 -50.30 -4.66 41.16
C ARG A 12 -49.48 -5.90 40.83
N ASP A 13 -49.61 -6.42 39.61
CA ASP A 13 -48.97 -7.67 39.18
C ASP A 13 -47.44 -7.51 39.06
N ASN A 14 -46.95 -6.31 38.79
CA ASN A 14 -45.52 -6.01 38.64
C ASN A 14 -44.95 -5.14 39.77
N ARG A 15 -45.66 -5.03 40.90
CA ARG A 15 -45.30 -4.11 41.99
C ARG A 15 -43.87 -4.31 42.47
N ASP A 16 -43.46 -5.55 42.72
CA ASP A 16 -42.15 -5.85 43.28
C ASP A 16 -41.03 -5.59 42.27
N LEU A 17 -41.29 -5.83 40.98
CA LEU A 17 -40.38 -5.49 39.89
C LEU A 17 -40.19 -3.97 39.77
N ILE A 18 -41.27 -3.18 39.90
CA ILE A 18 -41.21 -1.72 39.85
C ILE A 18 -40.45 -1.16 41.04
N LEU A 19 -40.69 -1.69 42.25
CA LEU A 19 -39.95 -1.28 43.45
C LEU A 19 -38.47 -1.61 43.34
N LYS A 20 -38.12 -2.78 42.80
CA LYS A 20 -36.73 -3.16 42.55
C LYS A 20 -36.08 -2.33 41.43
N SER A 21 -36.81 -2.01 40.37
CA SER A 21 -36.33 -1.11 39.31
C SER A 21 -36.10 0.31 39.85
N LYS A 22 -36.95 0.77 40.77
CA LYS A 22 -36.76 2.04 41.46
C LYS A 22 -35.51 1.99 42.34
N ASP A 23 -35.30 0.93 43.10
CA ASP A 23 -34.13 0.75 43.95
C ASP A 23 -32.84 0.73 43.12
N LEU A 24 -32.81 -0.04 42.02
CA LEU A 24 -31.67 -0.11 41.11
C LEU A 24 -31.39 1.20 40.37
N ALA A 25 -32.42 1.97 40.04
CA ALA A 25 -32.28 3.28 39.40
C ALA A 25 -32.07 4.42 40.40
N SER A 26 -32.15 4.15 41.70
CA SER A 26 -31.91 5.15 42.73
C SER A 26 -30.41 5.39 42.87
N ILE A 27 -29.97 6.59 42.52
CA ILE A 27 -28.58 7.00 42.71
C ILE A 27 -28.29 7.00 44.21
N ARG A 28 -27.39 6.11 44.66
CA ARG A 28 -26.87 6.15 46.02
C ARG A 28 -25.98 7.36 46.18
N THR A 29 -26.42 8.32 46.98
CA THR A 29 -25.67 9.55 47.31
C THR A 29 -24.90 9.43 48.62
N ASP A 30 -24.96 8.26 49.27
CA ASP A 30 -24.32 7.94 50.55
C ASP A 30 -23.07 7.07 50.39
N VAL A 31 -22.46 7.09 49.20
CA VAL A 31 -21.21 6.35 48.95
C VAL A 31 -20.09 6.97 49.80
N PRO A 32 -19.29 6.17 50.53
CA PRO A 32 -18.23 6.67 51.40
C PRO A 32 -17.00 7.11 50.59
N VAL A 33 -17.18 8.08 49.70
CA VAL A 33 -16.11 8.76 48.97
C VAL A 33 -15.88 10.11 49.62
N ASN A 34 -14.66 10.37 50.06
CA ASN A 34 -14.27 11.70 50.52
C ASN A 34 -14.09 12.60 49.28
N LEU A 35 -15.07 13.46 49.02
CA LEU A 35 -15.12 14.27 47.81
C LEU A 35 -14.70 15.72 48.12
N ASP A 36 -13.45 16.08 47.79
CA ASP A 36 -13.02 17.48 47.79
C ASP A 36 -13.17 18.07 46.37
N LEU A 37 -14.14 18.98 46.21
CA LEU A 37 -14.40 19.66 44.94
C LEU A 37 -13.22 20.54 44.46
N LYS A 38 -12.29 20.89 45.35
CA LYS A 38 -11.09 21.65 44.99
C LYS A 38 -10.05 20.77 44.28
N GLU A 39 -9.93 19.50 44.68
CA GLU A 39 -9.00 18.52 44.09
C GLU A 39 -9.50 17.99 42.74
N LEU A 40 -10.80 18.11 42.45
CA LEU A 40 -11.41 17.71 41.17
C LEU A 40 -11.31 18.79 40.07
N ARG A 41 -10.48 19.82 40.27
CA ARG A 41 -10.25 20.83 39.24
C ARG A 41 -9.39 20.23 38.14
N MET A 42 -9.80 20.45 36.89
CA MET A 42 -9.04 20.03 35.73
C MET A 42 -7.70 20.75 35.69
N GLU A 43 -6.63 19.99 35.79
CA GLU A 43 -5.26 20.47 35.61
C GLU A 43 -4.83 20.31 34.14
N PRO A 44 -3.90 21.15 33.65
CA PRO A 44 -3.31 20.95 32.34
C PRO A 44 -2.59 19.59 32.30
N PRO A 45 -2.71 18.83 31.19
CA PRO A 45 -2.05 17.53 31.06
C PRO A 45 -0.52 17.66 31.04
N ASP A 46 0.16 16.65 31.57
CA ASP A 46 1.61 16.48 31.41
C ASP A 46 1.92 16.13 29.96
N ARG A 47 2.31 17.16 29.18
CA ARG A 47 2.55 17.04 27.74
C ARG A 47 3.59 15.98 27.38
N PRO A 48 4.79 15.96 27.98
CA PRO A 48 5.77 14.90 27.77
C PRO A 48 5.19 13.49 27.98
N ALA A 49 4.47 13.27 29.09
CA ALA A 49 3.91 11.96 29.40
C ALA A 49 2.82 11.54 28.39
N VAL A 50 2.00 12.48 27.92
CA VAL A 50 0.97 12.21 26.90
C VAL A 50 1.60 11.89 25.54
N VAL A 51 2.65 12.60 25.14
CA VAL A 51 3.37 12.34 23.88
C VAL A 51 4.02 10.96 23.90
N GLU A 52 4.71 10.61 24.99
CA GLU A 52 5.28 9.26 25.19
C GLU A 52 4.20 8.19 25.12
N LEU A 53 3.08 8.37 25.83
CA LEU A 53 1.98 7.42 25.82
C LEU A 53 1.33 7.29 24.44
N PHE A 54 1.20 8.38 23.68
CA PHE A 54 0.66 8.34 22.32
C PHE A 54 1.62 7.70 21.32
N LYS A 55 2.93 7.81 21.54
CA LYS A 55 3.95 7.07 20.77
C LYS A 55 3.90 5.58 21.10
N GLU A 56 3.82 5.22 22.38
CA GLU A 56 3.73 3.83 22.84
C GLU A 56 2.45 3.14 22.34
N LEU A 57 1.33 3.87 22.33
CA LEU A 57 0.03 3.35 21.88
C LEU A 57 -0.25 3.57 20.37
N GLU A 58 0.73 4.09 19.62
CA GLU A 58 0.64 4.31 18.17
C GLU A 58 -0.55 5.22 17.72
N PHE A 59 -0.95 6.17 18.56
CA PHE A 59 -2.05 7.09 18.28
C PHE A 59 -1.62 8.28 17.41
N HIS A 60 -1.16 8.02 16.19
CA HIS A 60 -0.56 9.01 15.29
C HIS A 60 -1.45 10.21 14.95
N THR A 61 -2.76 10.01 14.81
CA THR A 61 -3.70 11.12 14.54
C THR A 61 -3.84 12.04 15.73
N LEU A 62 -3.99 11.48 16.94
CA LEU A 62 -4.11 12.25 18.17
C LEU A 62 -2.79 12.94 18.53
N LEU A 63 -1.65 12.30 18.27
CA LEU A 63 -0.33 12.91 18.44
C LEU A 63 -0.18 14.18 17.60
N LYS A 64 -0.55 14.12 16.32
CA LYS A 64 -0.50 15.28 15.41
C LYS A 64 -1.44 16.42 15.85
N GLU A 65 -2.65 16.09 16.30
CA GLU A 65 -3.60 17.08 16.83
C GLU A 65 -3.09 17.70 18.14
N TYR A 66 -2.45 16.90 18.99
CA TYR A 66 -1.91 17.33 20.28
C TYR A 66 -0.65 18.20 20.14
N GLU A 67 0.22 17.88 19.19
CA GLU A 67 1.41 18.68 18.83
C GLU A 67 1.02 20.00 18.16
N SER A 68 0.01 20.00 17.26
CA SER A 68 -0.43 21.21 16.57
C SER A 68 -1.11 22.26 17.48
N THR A 69 -1.57 21.84 18.66
CA THR A 69 -2.16 22.72 19.68
C THR A 69 -1.15 23.12 20.77
N GLY A 70 0.11 22.67 20.69
CA GLY A 70 1.16 22.98 21.64
C GLY A 70 2.30 23.77 21.03
N GLY A 71 2.46 25.03 21.46
CA GLY A 71 3.69 25.78 21.22
C GLY A 71 4.91 24.96 21.63
N GLU A 72 5.89 24.95 20.73
CA GLU A 72 7.12 24.16 20.74
C GLU A 72 7.80 24.08 22.11
N SER A 73 8.15 22.86 22.54
CA SER A 73 9.43 22.66 23.22
C SER A 73 9.90 21.21 23.23
N ALA A 74 11.00 21.02 22.50
CA ALA A 74 12.21 20.27 22.80
C ALA A 74 12.16 19.13 23.84
N ALA A 75 12.45 17.92 23.34
CA ALA A 75 13.24 16.94 24.06
C ALA A 75 14.20 16.24 23.08
N THR A 76 15.50 16.33 23.36
CA THR A 76 16.58 15.57 22.71
C THR A 76 16.67 14.19 23.38
N PRO A 77 16.98 13.11 22.63
CA PRO A 77 18.27 12.47 22.88
C PRO A 77 18.96 11.84 21.65
N ALA A 78 20.28 11.69 21.82
CA ALA A 78 21.24 10.87 21.08
C ALA A 78 21.65 11.29 19.64
N LYS A 79 22.97 11.40 19.48
CA LYS A 79 23.68 11.77 18.25
C LYS A 79 23.47 10.72 17.14
N SER A 80 22.44 10.85 16.33
CA SER A 80 22.56 10.64 14.88
C SER A 80 22.58 12.02 14.25
N SER A 81 23.44 12.25 13.26
CA SER A 81 23.45 13.54 12.56
C SER A 81 22.08 13.78 11.93
N THR A 82 21.29 14.69 12.53
CA THR A 82 20.05 15.23 11.95
C THR A 82 20.34 16.06 10.70
N ASP A 83 21.61 16.39 10.47
CA ASP A 83 22.05 17.11 9.29
C ASP A 83 21.88 16.24 8.03
N PRO A 84 21.30 16.81 6.96
CA PRO A 84 21.22 16.13 5.67
C PRO A 84 22.63 15.71 5.21
N PRO A 85 22.73 14.62 4.43
CA PRO A 85 24.03 14.15 3.92
C PRO A 85 24.78 15.28 3.20
N GLN A 86 26.11 15.29 3.35
CA GLN A 86 26.96 16.28 2.68
C GLN A 86 26.69 16.28 1.17
N PRO A 87 26.82 17.45 0.49
CA PRO A 87 26.53 17.55 -0.93
C PRO A 87 27.37 16.53 -1.71
N ALA A 88 26.69 15.70 -2.48
CA ALA A 88 27.32 14.62 -3.21
C ALA A 88 28.29 15.15 -4.26
N GLN A 89 29.37 14.39 -4.48
CA GLN A 89 30.28 14.66 -5.58
C GLN A 89 29.59 14.36 -6.90
N ASN A 90 29.36 15.37 -7.74
CA ASN A 90 28.79 15.17 -9.07
C ASN A 90 29.90 14.70 -10.03
N LEU A 91 29.82 13.44 -10.44
CA LEU A 91 30.83 12.78 -11.28
C LEU A 91 30.42 12.88 -12.75
N LYS A 92 31.20 13.66 -13.52
CA LYS A 92 30.93 13.96 -14.94
C LYS A 92 31.97 13.41 -15.92
N SER A 93 33.06 12.83 -15.44
CA SER A 93 34.12 12.28 -16.30
C SER A 93 34.39 10.80 -15.99
N PRO A 94 34.77 9.99 -17.00
CA PRO A 94 35.10 8.58 -16.80
C PRO A 94 36.16 8.35 -15.73
N ASP A 95 37.20 9.20 -15.67
CA ASP A 95 38.26 9.09 -14.66
C ASP A 95 37.76 9.35 -13.23
N ALA A 96 36.85 10.31 -13.06
CA ALA A 96 36.27 10.61 -11.75
C ALA A 96 35.37 9.45 -11.28
N VAL A 97 34.58 8.87 -12.19
CA VAL A 97 33.76 7.68 -11.90
C VAL A 97 34.65 6.49 -11.57
N LYS A 98 35.73 6.25 -12.34
CA LYS A 98 36.68 5.16 -12.10
C LYS A 98 37.35 5.28 -10.73
N ALA A 99 37.80 6.48 -10.34
CA ALA A 99 38.36 6.72 -9.01
C ALA A 99 37.35 6.40 -7.89
N TRP A 100 36.06 6.68 -8.12
CA TRP A 100 34.99 6.30 -7.22
C TRP A 100 34.73 4.80 -7.20
N VAL A 101 34.69 4.13 -8.35
CA VAL A 101 34.57 2.67 -8.45
C VAL A 101 35.68 1.97 -7.68
N ASP A 102 36.91 2.45 -7.77
CA ASP A 102 38.03 1.92 -7.00
C ASP A 102 37.83 2.09 -5.48
N ARG A 103 37.20 3.20 -5.05
CA ARG A 103 36.81 3.39 -3.64
C ARG A 103 35.73 2.40 -3.23
N LEU A 104 34.69 2.19 -4.06
CA LEU A 104 33.64 1.21 -3.78
C LEU A 104 34.23 -0.20 -3.62
N ARG A 105 35.14 -0.60 -4.52
CA ARG A 105 35.83 -1.90 -4.44
C ARG A 105 36.67 -2.06 -3.17
N ARG A 106 37.33 -0.99 -2.71
CA ARG A 106 38.07 -0.97 -1.44
C ARG A 106 37.16 -1.02 -0.22
N ALA A 107 36.04 -0.31 -0.26
CA ALA A 107 35.05 -0.27 0.82
C ALA A 107 34.32 -1.62 0.99
N LYS A 108 34.25 -2.43 -0.07
CA LYS A 108 33.55 -3.75 -0.13
C LYS A 108 32.04 -3.69 0.04
N GLN A 109 31.49 -2.57 0.48
CA GLN A 109 30.07 -2.32 0.65
C GLN A 109 29.75 -0.87 0.31
N PHE A 110 28.61 -0.65 -0.36
CA PHE A 110 28.09 0.70 -0.64
C PHE A 110 26.57 0.68 -0.79
N ALA A 111 25.93 1.83 -0.63
CA ALA A 111 24.52 2.00 -0.95
C ALA A 111 24.33 2.54 -2.37
N VAL A 112 23.29 2.08 -3.05
CA VAL A 112 22.93 2.48 -4.40
C VAL A 112 21.47 2.89 -4.47
N ALA A 113 21.19 3.97 -5.19
CA ALA A 113 19.83 4.41 -5.48
C ALA A 113 19.77 5.00 -6.89
N VAL A 114 18.57 5.04 -7.46
CA VAL A 114 18.31 5.47 -8.84
C VAL A 114 17.28 6.59 -8.84
N SER A 115 17.33 7.47 -9.84
CA SER A 115 16.36 8.55 -9.95
C SER A 115 14.94 8.00 -10.13
N ALA A 116 14.00 8.55 -9.37
CA ALA A 116 12.58 8.33 -9.60
C ALA A 116 12.18 8.85 -11.00
N GLU A 117 11.27 8.16 -11.67
CA GLU A 117 10.67 8.65 -12.92
C GLU A 117 9.93 9.96 -12.65
N THR A 118 10.48 11.08 -13.11
CA THR A 118 9.70 12.32 -13.24
C THR A 118 8.76 12.15 -14.43
N GLY A 119 7.46 12.01 -14.14
CA GLY A 119 6.44 11.70 -15.13
C GLY A 119 6.44 12.59 -16.38
N ASN A 120 6.06 11.98 -17.51
CA ASN A 120 5.59 12.57 -18.78
C ASN A 120 6.28 13.81 -19.36
N SER A 121 7.50 14.14 -18.94
CA SER A 121 8.35 15.07 -19.69
C SER A 121 9.26 14.25 -20.60
N PHE A 122 8.93 14.25 -21.90
CA PHE A 122 9.76 13.74 -23.00
C PHE A 122 11.05 14.56 -23.20
N ALA A 123 11.71 14.97 -22.11
CA ALA A 123 12.90 15.80 -22.16
C ALA A 123 13.92 15.24 -21.18
N GLU A 124 14.92 14.57 -21.76
CA GLU A 124 16.11 13.96 -21.16
C GLU A 124 15.95 12.49 -20.73
N ASP A 125 16.39 11.59 -21.63
CA ASP A 125 16.75 10.18 -21.35
C ASP A 125 17.98 10.11 -20.40
N SER A 126 18.01 10.91 -19.33
CA SER A 126 19.09 10.92 -18.35
C SER A 126 18.64 10.16 -17.09
N PHE A 127 19.12 8.93 -16.98
CA PHE A 127 18.99 8.13 -15.77
C PHE A 127 20.06 8.59 -14.78
N LYS A 128 19.77 8.70 -13.47
CA LYS A 128 20.78 9.14 -12.49
C LYS A 128 20.98 8.09 -11.41
N LEU A 129 22.22 7.87 -11.02
CA LEU A 129 22.63 6.92 -10.00
C LEU A 129 23.26 7.65 -8.82
N GLY A 130 22.76 7.38 -7.63
CA GLY A 130 23.39 7.76 -6.38
C GLY A 130 24.21 6.60 -5.83
N LEU A 131 25.41 6.92 -5.37
CA LEU A 131 26.34 5.97 -4.75
C LEU A 131 26.77 6.53 -3.41
N ALA A 132 26.74 5.73 -2.35
CA ALA A 132 27.22 6.18 -1.04
C ALA A 132 28.09 5.14 -0.33
N ILE A 133 29.19 5.59 0.26
CA ILE A 133 30.06 4.79 1.12
C ILE A 133 29.91 5.32 2.54
N GLY A 134 29.24 4.55 3.40
CA GLY A 134 28.93 5.01 4.75
C GLY A 134 28.02 6.24 4.76
N GLU A 135 28.13 7.06 5.80
CA GLU A 135 27.14 8.10 6.10
C GLU A 135 27.42 9.46 5.44
N ASP A 136 28.67 9.70 5.01
CA ASP A 136 29.16 11.03 4.63
C ASP A 136 29.72 11.12 3.22
N GLU A 137 29.99 9.99 2.57
CA GLU A 137 30.57 9.98 1.22
C GLU A 137 29.49 9.59 0.22
N ALA A 138 28.92 10.57 -0.49
CA ALA A 138 27.97 10.35 -1.57
C ALA A 138 28.48 10.89 -2.91
N ALA A 139 28.08 10.23 -3.99
CA ALA A 139 28.32 10.65 -5.36
C ALA A 139 27.05 10.51 -6.21
N LEU A 140 26.93 11.42 -7.16
CA LEU A 140 25.91 11.42 -8.20
C LEU A 140 26.58 11.12 -9.54
N VAL A 141 26.09 10.13 -10.25
CA VAL A 141 26.49 9.79 -11.62
C VAL A 141 25.29 9.99 -12.52
N GLU A 142 25.43 10.82 -13.54
CA GLU A 142 24.41 11.00 -14.57
C GLU A 142 24.70 10.07 -15.75
N ILE A 143 23.71 9.25 -16.08
CA ILE A 143 23.76 8.21 -17.09
C ILE A 143 23.01 8.73 -18.32
N GLY A 144 23.81 9.10 -19.33
CA GLY A 144 23.33 9.54 -20.65
C GLY A 144 24.38 9.31 -21.75
N GLU A 145 25.65 9.24 -21.40
CA GLU A 145 26.76 8.94 -22.32
C GLU A 145 27.19 7.47 -22.16
N LYS A 146 27.10 6.66 -23.23
CA LYS A 146 27.48 5.23 -23.24
C LYS A 146 28.91 4.97 -22.74
N ASP A 147 29.78 5.97 -22.86
CA ASP A 147 31.20 5.88 -22.51
C ASP A 147 31.40 5.85 -20.99
N LEU A 148 30.56 6.54 -20.21
CA LEU A 148 30.63 6.56 -18.75
C LEU A 148 30.42 5.17 -18.14
N TRP A 149 29.56 4.32 -18.70
CA TRP A 149 29.32 2.97 -18.18
C TRP A 149 30.50 2.03 -18.41
N LYS A 150 31.01 2.01 -19.65
CA LYS A 150 32.00 1.02 -20.10
C LYS A 150 33.42 1.39 -19.72
N GLU A 151 33.76 2.67 -19.75
CA GLU A 151 35.14 3.11 -19.53
C GLU A 151 35.47 3.31 -18.04
N SER A 152 34.46 3.47 -17.19
CA SER A 152 34.65 3.71 -15.75
C SER A 152 34.70 2.45 -14.88
N GLY A 153 34.25 1.30 -15.39
CA GLY A 153 34.08 0.07 -14.60
C GLY A 153 32.88 0.10 -13.64
N LEU A 154 31.97 1.07 -13.79
CA LEU A 154 30.76 1.18 -12.97
C LEU A 154 29.79 0.01 -13.20
N GLN A 155 29.64 -0.45 -14.45
CA GLN A 155 28.90 -1.68 -14.75
C GLN A 155 29.51 -2.86 -13.96
N ASP A 156 30.83 -3.05 -14.09
CA ASP A 156 31.51 -4.17 -13.47
C ASP A 156 31.31 -4.22 -11.95
N VAL A 157 31.29 -3.07 -11.26
CA VAL A 157 31.09 -3.07 -9.79
C VAL A 157 29.65 -3.37 -9.38
N LEU A 158 28.66 -2.96 -10.18
CA LEU A 158 27.24 -3.26 -9.93
C LEU A 158 26.92 -4.74 -10.20
N GLU A 159 27.59 -5.36 -11.16
CA GLU A 159 27.45 -6.78 -11.51
C GLU A 159 28.36 -7.71 -10.67
N ASP A 160 29.17 -7.18 -9.75
CA ASP A 160 30.12 -7.95 -8.93
C ASP A 160 29.50 -8.44 -7.61
N ASP A 161 29.25 -9.74 -7.48
CA ASP A 161 28.76 -10.36 -6.22
C ASP A 161 29.73 -10.21 -5.03
N GLY A 162 31.01 -9.90 -5.27
CA GLY A 162 32.03 -9.69 -4.25
C GLY A 162 32.05 -8.28 -3.63
N VAL A 163 31.22 -7.37 -4.14
CA VAL A 163 30.99 -6.04 -3.54
C VAL A 163 29.54 -5.96 -3.11
N ALA A 164 29.30 -5.77 -1.82
CA ALA A 164 27.97 -5.77 -1.22
C ALA A 164 27.23 -4.45 -1.53
N LYS A 165 25.93 -4.53 -1.86
CA LYS A 165 25.08 -3.36 -2.12
C LYS A 165 23.91 -3.27 -1.16
N GLN A 166 23.70 -2.06 -0.66
CA GLN A 166 22.57 -1.71 0.19
C GLN A 166 21.58 -0.90 -0.64
N THR A 167 20.31 -1.24 -0.55
CA THR A 167 19.26 -0.64 -1.38
C THR A 167 18.08 -0.19 -0.55
N HIS A 168 17.25 0.64 -1.19
CA HIS A 168 15.86 0.82 -0.81
C HIS A 168 15.03 0.47 -2.05
N ASP A 169 14.31 -0.66 -2.00
CA ASP A 169 13.66 -1.26 -3.18
C ASP A 169 14.66 -1.73 -4.27
N CYS A 170 15.40 -2.79 -3.95
CA CYS A 170 16.34 -3.47 -4.85
C CYS A 170 15.69 -3.91 -6.16
N LYS A 171 14.39 -4.20 -6.14
CA LYS A 171 13.66 -4.68 -7.31
C LYS A 171 13.48 -3.54 -8.31
N ASP A 172 12.98 -2.38 -7.87
CA ASP A 172 12.89 -1.20 -8.73
C ASP A 172 14.25 -0.79 -9.30
N ILE A 173 15.29 -0.76 -8.45
CA ILE A 173 16.67 -0.46 -8.88
C ILE A 173 17.14 -1.45 -9.94
N ALA A 174 16.98 -2.76 -9.72
CA ALA A 174 17.43 -3.79 -10.64
C ALA A 174 16.66 -3.76 -11.98
N LEU A 175 15.36 -3.49 -11.95
CA LEU A 175 14.54 -3.35 -13.16
C LEU A 175 14.95 -2.13 -13.99
N ARG A 176 15.18 -0.99 -13.35
CA ARG A 176 15.63 0.24 -14.02
C ARG A 176 17.04 0.08 -14.60
N LEU A 177 17.98 -0.50 -13.85
CA LEU A 177 19.33 -0.76 -14.34
C LEU A 177 19.32 -1.69 -15.56
N ALA A 178 18.50 -2.74 -15.53
CA ALA A 178 18.37 -3.66 -16.67
C ALA A 178 17.77 -2.98 -17.89
N ARG A 179 16.76 -2.12 -17.69
CA ARG A 179 16.04 -1.42 -18.77
C ARG A 179 16.87 -0.30 -19.41
N GLU A 180 17.48 0.56 -18.60
CA GLU A 180 18.11 1.80 -19.06
C GLU A 180 19.59 1.61 -19.42
N ALA A 181 20.26 0.61 -18.83
CA ALA A 181 21.70 0.41 -19.00
C ALA A 181 22.12 -1.02 -19.35
N ALA A 182 21.17 -1.97 -19.47
CA ALA A 182 21.46 -3.39 -19.65
C ALA A 182 22.40 -3.97 -18.57
N VAL A 183 22.28 -3.46 -17.33
CA VAL A 183 23.09 -3.88 -16.18
C VAL A 183 22.30 -4.79 -15.26
N THR A 184 22.90 -5.90 -14.85
CA THR A 184 22.31 -6.83 -13.87
C THR A 184 22.83 -6.53 -12.47
N LEU A 185 22.02 -5.92 -11.62
CA LEU A 185 22.41 -5.69 -10.22
C LEU A 185 22.66 -7.01 -9.49
N ARG A 186 23.82 -7.13 -8.85
CA ARG A 186 24.28 -8.31 -8.12
C ARG A 186 24.91 -7.96 -6.79
N GLY A 187 25.02 -8.90 -5.87
CA GLY A 187 25.58 -8.65 -4.54
C GLY A 187 24.72 -7.75 -3.63
N VAL A 188 23.39 -7.71 -3.83
CA VAL A 188 22.49 -7.01 -2.90
C VAL A 188 22.52 -7.74 -1.55
N CYS A 189 22.94 -7.02 -0.51
CA CYS A 189 23.10 -7.55 0.84
C CYS A 189 22.05 -7.04 1.83
N ASP A 190 21.49 -5.85 1.55
CA ASP A 190 20.45 -5.23 2.38
C ASP A 190 19.45 -4.49 1.51
N ASP A 191 18.21 -4.46 1.98
CA ASP A 191 17.10 -3.72 1.43
C ASP A 191 16.30 -3.11 2.58
N THR A 192 16.39 -1.79 2.71
CA THR A 192 15.78 -1.05 3.82
C THR A 192 14.26 -0.98 3.73
N MET A 193 13.66 -1.15 2.54
CA MET A 193 12.21 -1.22 2.39
C MET A 193 11.67 -2.54 2.96
N LEU A 194 12.33 -3.65 2.61
CA LEU A 194 11.99 -4.97 3.15
C LEU A 194 12.23 -5.07 4.66
N MET A 195 13.34 -4.50 5.16
CA MET A 195 13.57 -4.42 6.60
C MET A 195 12.49 -3.61 7.31
N SER A 196 12.13 -2.44 6.77
CA SER A 196 11.05 -1.59 7.31
C SER A 196 9.72 -2.35 7.40
N TYR A 197 9.37 -3.08 6.36
CA TYR A 197 8.16 -3.91 6.32
C TYR A 197 8.18 -5.05 7.35
N LEU A 198 9.31 -5.72 7.54
CA LEU A 198 9.41 -6.78 8.56
C LEU A 198 9.29 -6.24 9.99
N LEU A 199 9.79 -5.02 10.24
CA LEU A 199 9.69 -4.38 11.54
C LEU A 199 8.26 -3.93 11.86
N ASP A 200 7.49 -3.51 10.84
CA ASP A 200 6.08 -3.16 10.98
C ASP A 200 5.29 -3.48 9.70
N ALA A 201 4.68 -4.67 9.66
CA ALA A 201 3.90 -5.10 8.51
C ALA A 201 2.50 -4.44 8.42
N ASN A 202 2.06 -3.71 9.46
CA ASN A 202 0.78 -3.00 9.46
C ASN A 202 0.89 -1.60 8.85
N GLU A 203 2.09 -1.02 8.82
CA GLU A 203 2.35 0.20 8.08
C GLU A 203 2.08 -0.03 6.60
N SER A 204 1.39 0.94 6.00
CA SER A 204 0.97 0.88 4.60
C SER A 204 1.98 1.53 3.65
N ASN A 205 2.95 2.25 4.20
CA ASN A 205 3.92 3.04 3.45
C ASN A 205 5.35 2.85 3.97
N HIS A 206 6.18 2.20 3.16
CA HIS A 206 7.59 1.94 3.45
C HIS A 206 8.54 2.75 2.56
N THR A 207 8.14 3.89 2.00
CA THR A 207 9.03 4.70 1.16
C THR A 207 10.23 5.24 1.94
N LEU A 208 11.32 5.54 1.25
CA LEU A 208 12.55 6.00 1.87
C LEU A 208 12.34 7.30 2.65
N GLU A 209 11.52 8.22 2.14
CA GLU A 209 11.17 9.47 2.83
C GLU A 209 10.46 9.21 4.15
N ARG A 210 9.56 8.23 4.18
CA ARG A 210 8.82 7.84 5.39
C ARG A 210 9.76 7.23 6.42
N VAL A 211 10.59 6.27 5.99
CA VAL A 211 11.53 5.57 6.86
C VAL A 211 12.63 6.52 7.38
N ALA A 212 13.18 7.38 6.53
CA ALA A 212 14.16 8.40 6.92
C ALA A 212 13.56 9.37 7.95
N ARG A 213 12.33 9.85 7.75
CA ARG A 213 11.66 10.73 8.71
C ARG A 213 11.44 10.05 10.07
N GLN A 214 11.03 8.79 10.07
CA GLN A 214 10.74 8.05 11.31
C GLN A 214 12.00 7.68 12.09
N ARG A 215 13.07 7.30 11.39
CA ARG A 215 14.24 6.66 12.02
C ARG A 215 15.46 7.57 12.13
N LEU A 216 15.56 8.58 11.26
CA LEU A 216 16.65 9.56 11.26
C LEU A 216 16.18 10.96 11.64
N GLU A 217 14.88 11.17 11.86
CA GLU A 217 14.28 12.50 12.08
C GLU A 217 14.67 13.51 10.99
N MET A 218 14.84 13.01 9.77
CA MET A 218 15.40 13.76 8.64
C MET A 218 14.38 13.83 7.51
N GLU A 219 14.18 15.04 6.98
CA GLU A 219 13.51 15.21 5.68
C GLU A 219 14.48 14.84 4.56
N LEU A 220 14.11 13.84 3.75
CA LEU A 220 14.98 13.35 2.68
C LEU A 220 15.10 14.41 1.57
N PRO A 221 16.32 14.90 1.28
CA PRO A 221 16.53 15.76 0.13
C PRO A 221 16.21 15.01 -1.18
N PRO A 222 15.70 15.69 -2.22
CA PRO A 222 15.45 15.05 -3.49
C PRO A 222 16.77 14.65 -4.17
N GLY A 223 16.77 13.51 -4.84
CA GLY A 223 17.90 13.05 -5.63
C GLY A 223 18.39 11.66 -5.23
N PRO A 224 18.92 10.87 -6.19
CA PRO A 224 19.34 9.51 -5.89
C PRO A 224 20.59 9.47 -5.00
N ASP A 225 21.44 10.50 -5.01
CA ASP A 225 22.58 10.64 -4.12
C ASP A 225 22.17 10.78 -2.66
N ALA A 226 21.18 11.63 -2.38
CA ALA A 226 20.59 11.76 -1.05
C ALA A 226 19.90 10.45 -0.62
N ALA A 227 19.20 9.78 -1.54
CA ALA A 227 18.58 8.48 -1.30
C ALA A 227 19.62 7.38 -0.96
N ALA A 228 20.74 7.32 -1.68
CA ALA A 228 21.82 6.38 -1.41
C ALA A 228 22.45 6.65 -0.03
N ALA A 229 22.73 7.92 0.30
CA ALA A 229 23.29 8.28 1.60
C ALA A 229 22.33 7.97 2.76
N ALA A 230 21.04 8.27 2.61
CA ALA A 230 20.03 7.91 3.60
C ALA A 230 19.89 6.39 3.77
N THR A 231 19.96 5.63 2.67
CA THR A 231 19.96 4.16 2.70
C THR A 231 21.17 3.63 3.49
N ALA A 232 22.37 4.16 3.24
CA ALA A 232 23.58 3.77 3.97
C ALA A 232 23.48 4.06 5.48
N ARG A 233 22.87 5.19 5.86
CA ARG A 233 22.62 5.57 7.27
C ARG A 233 21.55 4.70 7.93
N LEU A 234 20.46 4.39 7.22
CA LEU A 234 19.34 3.59 7.73
C LEU A 234 19.71 2.13 7.96
N THR A 235 20.49 1.55 7.03
CA THR A 235 20.77 0.11 7.04
C THR A 235 21.33 -0.43 8.36
N PRO A 236 22.38 0.15 8.98
CA PRO A 236 22.88 -0.35 10.26
C PRO A 236 21.88 -0.19 11.41
N LEU A 237 20.98 0.80 11.37
CA LEU A 237 19.93 0.98 12.38
C LEU A 237 18.88 -0.13 12.25
N LEU A 238 18.32 -0.29 11.05
CA LEU A 238 17.30 -1.30 10.78
C LEU A 238 17.82 -2.72 11.01
N ARG A 239 19.08 -3.00 10.64
CA ARG A 239 19.70 -4.31 10.91
C ARG A 239 19.76 -4.63 12.40
N LYS A 240 20.12 -3.67 13.25
CA LYS A 240 20.15 -3.87 14.71
C LYS A 240 18.76 -4.19 15.26
N GLU A 241 17.72 -3.54 14.73
CA GLU A 241 16.34 -3.81 15.16
C GLU A 241 15.84 -5.17 14.68
N ILE A 242 16.15 -5.56 13.43
CA ILE A 242 15.85 -6.89 12.89
C ILE A 242 16.52 -7.97 13.75
N GLU A 243 17.77 -7.75 14.20
CA GLU A 243 18.46 -8.67 15.11
C GLU A 243 17.83 -8.68 16.50
N ALA A 244 17.45 -7.53 17.05
CA ALA A 244 16.83 -7.42 18.37
C ALA A 244 15.45 -8.11 18.44
N LEU A 245 14.71 -8.14 17.33
CA LEU A 245 13.43 -8.83 17.19
C LEU A 245 13.53 -10.26 16.64
N GLU A 246 14.75 -10.79 16.50
CA GLU A 246 15.03 -12.14 15.98
C GLU A 246 14.47 -12.41 14.57
N LEU A 247 14.30 -11.37 13.75
CA LEU A 247 13.73 -11.44 12.40
C LEU A 247 14.76 -11.76 11.31
N LYS A 248 16.05 -11.87 11.67
CA LYS A 248 17.16 -12.06 10.74
C LYS A 248 16.99 -13.27 9.82
N ALA A 249 16.53 -14.40 10.35
CA ALA A 249 16.34 -15.61 9.54
C ALA A 249 15.27 -15.41 8.45
N VAL A 250 14.14 -14.78 8.79
CA VAL A 250 13.07 -14.46 7.83
C VAL A 250 13.58 -13.49 6.77
N TYR A 251 14.32 -12.47 7.18
CA TYR A 251 14.90 -11.48 6.28
C TYR A 251 15.89 -12.10 5.27
N GLU A 252 16.91 -12.80 5.76
CA GLU A 252 18.04 -13.28 4.94
C GLU A 252 17.71 -14.52 4.12
N THR A 253 16.80 -15.38 4.59
CA THR A 253 16.49 -16.66 3.91
C THR A 253 15.21 -16.63 3.09
N MET A 254 14.34 -15.64 3.31
CA MET A 254 13.04 -15.54 2.64
C MET A 254 12.87 -14.22 1.90
N GLU A 255 12.80 -13.07 2.60
CA GLU A 255 12.42 -11.81 1.95
C GLU A 255 13.45 -11.30 0.94
N LEU A 256 14.72 -11.25 1.32
CA LEU A 256 15.78 -10.71 0.47
C LEU A 256 16.06 -11.62 -0.75
N PRO A 257 16.17 -12.96 -0.63
CA PRO A 257 16.34 -13.83 -1.79
C PRO A 257 15.12 -13.84 -2.72
N LEU A 258 13.91 -13.69 -2.17
CA LEU A 258 12.68 -13.64 -2.96
C LEU A 258 12.64 -12.41 -3.88
N ALA A 259 13.15 -11.26 -3.43
CA ALA A 259 13.20 -10.05 -4.25
C ALA A 259 13.89 -10.29 -5.60
N ALA A 260 15.05 -10.98 -5.60
CA ALA A 260 15.78 -11.32 -6.83
C ALA A 260 15.01 -12.30 -7.74
N VAL A 261 14.22 -13.21 -7.16
CA VAL A 261 13.33 -14.11 -7.93
C VAL A 261 12.22 -13.30 -8.59
N LEU A 262 11.58 -12.40 -7.84
CA LEU A 262 10.51 -11.54 -8.34
C LEU A 262 11.03 -10.62 -9.45
N THR A 263 12.20 -9.99 -9.29
CA THR A 263 12.83 -9.20 -10.37
C THR A 263 12.92 -10.01 -11.67
N ARG A 264 13.39 -11.26 -11.62
CA ARG A 264 13.49 -12.11 -12.82
C ARG A 264 12.12 -12.48 -13.39
N MET A 265 11.13 -12.73 -12.55
CA MET A 265 9.76 -13.01 -12.98
C MET A 265 9.14 -11.80 -13.71
N GLU A 266 9.33 -10.60 -13.15
CA GLU A 266 8.86 -9.36 -13.74
C GLU A 266 9.58 -9.06 -15.06
N GLN A 267 10.91 -9.22 -15.13
CA GLN A 267 11.68 -9.07 -16.38
C GLN A 267 11.24 -10.07 -17.45
N ALA A 268 10.98 -11.32 -17.07
CA ALA A 268 10.54 -12.34 -18.01
C ALA A 268 9.14 -12.02 -18.56
N GLY A 269 8.22 -11.54 -17.73
CA GLY A 269 6.84 -11.24 -18.11
C GLY A 269 6.06 -12.47 -18.59
N VAL A 270 4.81 -12.26 -19.00
CA VAL A 270 3.89 -13.30 -19.47
C VAL A 270 3.45 -12.99 -20.89
N ARG A 271 3.56 -13.99 -21.79
CA ARG A 271 3.02 -13.87 -23.15
C ARG A 271 1.53 -14.18 -23.14
N VAL A 272 0.76 -13.36 -23.83
CA VAL A 272 -0.66 -13.58 -24.11
C VAL A 272 -0.87 -13.80 -25.60
N ASP A 273 -1.90 -14.56 -25.96
CA ASP A 273 -2.31 -14.75 -27.35
C ASP A 273 -3.40 -13.73 -27.69
N GLU A 274 -3.02 -12.71 -28.45
CA GLU A 274 -3.93 -11.64 -28.88
C GLU A 274 -5.08 -12.15 -29.75
N THR A 275 -4.87 -13.22 -30.53
CA THR A 275 -5.89 -13.78 -31.42
C THR A 275 -6.98 -14.45 -30.59
N VAL A 276 -6.58 -15.20 -29.56
CA VAL A 276 -7.52 -15.83 -28.62
C VAL A 276 -8.29 -14.76 -27.84
N LEU A 277 -7.61 -13.72 -27.36
CA LEU A 277 -8.27 -12.62 -26.63
C LEU A 277 -9.26 -11.86 -27.51
N ALA A 278 -8.92 -11.58 -28.77
CA ALA A 278 -9.83 -10.94 -29.72
C ALA A 278 -11.07 -11.81 -29.98
N GLY A 279 -10.90 -13.13 -30.14
CA GLY A 279 -12.00 -14.09 -30.27
C GLY A 279 -12.92 -14.10 -29.05
N LEU A 280 -12.35 -14.15 -27.84
CA LEU A 280 -13.10 -14.08 -26.58
C LEU A 280 -13.85 -12.75 -26.42
N SER A 281 -13.24 -11.63 -26.83
CA SER A 281 -13.87 -10.32 -26.77
C SER A 281 -15.14 -10.28 -27.63
N ALA A 282 -15.07 -10.81 -28.86
CA ALA A 282 -16.22 -10.91 -29.76
C ALA A 282 -17.30 -11.86 -29.22
N GLU A 283 -16.94 -13.00 -28.65
CA GLU A 283 -17.89 -13.93 -28.02
C GLU A 283 -18.61 -13.27 -26.84
N PHE A 284 -17.86 -12.61 -25.95
CA PHE A 284 -18.43 -11.92 -24.80
C PHE A 284 -19.31 -10.75 -25.22
N GLU A 285 -18.93 -9.99 -26.25
CA GLU A 285 -19.78 -8.93 -26.80
C GLU A 285 -21.13 -9.50 -27.29
N SER A 286 -21.11 -10.61 -28.03
CA SER A 286 -22.33 -11.26 -28.51
C SER A 286 -23.22 -11.75 -27.34
N LYS A 287 -22.62 -12.37 -26.32
CA LYS A 287 -23.35 -12.77 -25.10
C LYS A 287 -23.94 -11.57 -24.35
N LEU A 288 -23.19 -10.48 -24.22
CA LEU A 288 -23.66 -9.26 -23.56
C LEU A 288 -24.84 -8.63 -24.30
N ILE A 289 -24.83 -8.62 -25.64
CA ILE A 289 -25.97 -8.15 -26.44
C ILE A 289 -27.21 -9.01 -26.17
N GLN A 290 -27.07 -10.33 -26.18
CA GLN A 290 -28.18 -11.24 -25.92
C GLN A 290 -28.74 -11.07 -24.50
N LEU A 291 -27.87 -11.07 -23.48
CA LEU A 291 -28.25 -10.85 -22.08
C LEU A 291 -28.92 -9.50 -21.89
N THR A 292 -28.43 -8.45 -22.55
CA THR A 292 -29.04 -7.11 -22.49
C THR A 292 -30.46 -7.12 -23.03
N ALA A 293 -30.69 -7.75 -24.19
CA ALA A 293 -32.02 -7.87 -24.78
C ALA A 293 -32.98 -8.65 -23.86
N ASP A 294 -32.51 -9.75 -23.26
CA ASP A 294 -33.31 -10.54 -22.33
C ASP A 294 -33.62 -9.79 -21.02
N ILE A 295 -32.64 -9.06 -20.48
CA ILE A 295 -32.81 -8.21 -19.30
C ILE A 295 -33.84 -7.10 -19.57
N TYR A 296 -33.75 -6.40 -20.71
CA TYR A 296 -34.72 -5.34 -21.06
C TYR A 296 -36.12 -5.90 -21.28
N ARG A 297 -36.24 -7.08 -21.89
CA ARG A 297 -37.52 -7.77 -22.09
C ARG A 297 -38.18 -8.13 -20.76
N LEU A 298 -37.42 -8.66 -19.80
CA LEU A 298 -37.95 -9.01 -18.46
C LEU A 298 -38.23 -7.78 -17.59
N ALA A 299 -37.41 -6.72 -17.70
CA ALA A 299 -37.59 -5.47 -16.97
C ALA A 299 -38.69 -4.55 -17.56
N GLY A 300 -39.04 -4.76 -18.84
CA GLY A 300 -39.98 -3.93 -19.60
C GLY A 300 -39.54 -2.47 -19.74
N THR A 301 -38.23 -2.19 -19.64
CA THR A 301 -37.63 -0.88 -19.87
C THR A 301 -36.14 -1.05 -20.14
N GLU A 302 -35.58 -0.11 -20.88
CA GLU A 302 -34.14 0.04 -21.04
C GLU A 302 -33.58 0.87 -19.87
N PHE A 303 -32.37 0.51 -19.42
CA PHE A 303 -31.64 1.19 -18.36
C PHE A 303 -30.17 0.76 -18.37
N ASN A 304 -29.30 1.47 -17.68
CA ASN A 304 -27.90 1.08 -17.53
C ASN A 304 -27.78 -0.05 -16.49
N ILE A 305 -27.58 -1.28 -16.96
CA ILE A 305 -27.46 -2.50 -16.15
C ILE A 305 -26.25 -2.45 -15.18
N ASN A 306 -25.21 -1.71 -15.55
CA ASN A 306 -24.02 -1.51 -14.71
C ASN A 306 -24.21 -0.43 -13.64
N SER A 307 -25.31 0.34 -13.66
CA SER A 307 -25.61 1.36 -12.65
C SER A 307 -26.38 0.75 -11.47
N PRO A 308 -25.79 0.65 -10.27
CA PRO A 308 -26.47 0.09 -9.10
C PRO A 308 -27.77 0.83 -8.76
N LYS A 309 -27.79 2.15 -8.98
CA LYS A 309 -28.96 2.99 -8.73
C LYS A 309 -30.14 2.64 -9.65
N GLN A 310 -29.91 2.69 -10.96
CA GLN A 310 -30.98 2.40 -11.93
C GLN A 310 -31.45 0.95 -11.82
N LEU A 311 -30.53 0.02 -11.59
CA LEU A 311 -30.89 -1.37 -11.38
C LEU A 311 -31.76 -1.55 -10.12
N GLY A 312 -31.40 -0.88 -9.01
CA GLY A 312 -32.19 -0.92 -7.79
C GLY A 312 -33.61 -0.39 -7.97
N GLU A 313 -33.77 0.72 -8.68
CA GLU A 313 -35.08 1.30 -9.01
C GLU A 313 -35.94 0.31 -9.84
N VAL A 314 -35.36 -0.34 -10.85
CA VAL A 314 -36.07 -1.32 -11.68
C VAL A 314 -36.49 -2.56 -10.87
N LEU A 315 -35.58 -3.15 -10.10
CA LEU A 315 -35.85 -4.38 -9.35
C LEU A 315 -36.87 -4.16 -8.21
N PHE A 316 -36.72 -3.09 -7.44
CA PHE A 316 -37.46 -2.93 -6.18
C PHE A 316 -38.62 -1.94 -6.27
N GLU A 317 -38.59 -0.94 -7.16
CA GLU A 317 -39.69 0.01 -7.31
C GLU A 317 -40.64 -0.38 -8.43
N LYS A 318 -40.10 -0.74 -9.61
CA LYS A 318 -40.92 -1.08 -10.77
C LYS A 318 -41.45 -2.51 -10.73
N LEU A 319 -40.57 -3.48 -10.46
CA LEU A 319 -40.92 -4.90 -10.43
C LEU A 319 -41.37 -5.37 -9.04
N ASN A 320 -41.20 -4.52 -8.01
CA ASN A 320 -41.63 -4.77 -6.64
C ASN A 320 -41.13 -6.11 -6.08
N LEU A 321 -39.88 -6.48 -6.40
CA LEU A 321 -39.27 -7.70 -5.87
C LEU A 321 -39.03 -7.60 -4.35
N PRO A 322 -39.10 -8.72 -3.62
CA PRO A 322 -38.77 -8.75 -2.19
C PRO A 322 -37.31 -8.30 -1.96
N SER A 323 -36.96 -7.92 -0.73
CA SER A 323 -35.57 -7.65 -0.31
C SER A 323 -34.96 -6.27 -0.64
N GLY A 324 -35.77 -5.25 -0.98
CA GLY A 324 -35.32 -3.87 -1.24
C GLY A 324 -34.81 -3.08 -0.02
N LYS A 325 -33.76 -3.54 0.68
CA LYS A 325 -33.13 -2.78 1.76
C LYS A 325 -32.29 -1.63 1.17
N LYS A 326 -32.69 -0.39 1.47
CA LYS A 326 -31.89 0.81 1.16
C LYS A 326 -30.71 0.92 2.13
N SER A 327 -29.53 1.21 1.59
CA SER A 327 -28.34 1.52 2.38
C SER A 327 -28.59 2.77 3.23
N LYS A 328 -28.31 2.69 4.53
CA LYS A 328 -28.40 3.83 5.46
C LYS A 328 -27.44 4.98 5.10
N LYS A 329 -26.34 4.67 4.39
CA LYS A 329 -25.31 5.66 3.99
C LYS A 329 -25.64 6.35 2.65
N SER A 330 -26.10 5.60 1.64
CA SER A 330 -26.28 6.12 0.27
C SER A 330 -27.73 6.30 -0.16
N GLY A 331 -28.70 5.81 0.61
CA GLY A 331 -30.12 5.83 0.26
C GLY A 331 -30.51 4.96 -0.94
N GLN A 332 -29.55 4.25 -1.54
CA GLN A 332 -29.76 3.37 -2.71
C GLN A 332 -30.09 1.94 -2.27
N TYR A 333 -30.84 1.21 -3.09
CA TYR A 333 -31.04 -0.22 -2.88
C TYR A 333 -29.73 -1.00 -3.04
N SER A 334 -29.52 -2.01 -2.18
CA SER A 334 -28.39 -2.91 -2.36
C SER A 334 -28.56 -3.78 -3.60
N THR A 335 -27.59 -3.74 -4.51
CA THR A 335 -27.49 -4.67 -5.65
C THR A 335 -26.18 -5.44 -5.58
N ALA A 336 -25.72 -5.75 -4.37
CA ALA A 336 -24.55 -6.59 -4.14
C ALA A 336 -24.80 -8.03 -4.61
N ILE A 337 -23.71 -8.80 -4.80
CA ILE A 337 -23.77 -10.15 -5.38
C ILE A 337 -24.66 -11.06 -4.54
N ASP A 338 -24.49 -11.05 -3.22
CA ASP A 338 -25.27 -11.82 -2.25
C ASP A 338 -26.79 -11.56 -2.36
N VAL A 339 -27.19 -10.29 -2.49
CA VAL A 339 -28.60 -9.91 -2.64
C VAL A 339 -29.17 -10.41 -3.97
N LEU A 340 -28.40 -10.30 -5.06
CA LEU A 340 -28.83 -10.75 -6.38
C LEU A 340 -28.87 -12.28 -6.48
N GLU A 341 -28.00 -13.00 -5.77
CA GLU A 341 -28.00 -14.47 -5.72
C GLU A 341 -29.24 -14.99 -4.97
N GLU A 342 -29.59 -14.38 -3.84
CA GLU A 342 -30.80 -14.72 -3.09
C GLU A 342 -32.06 -14.53 -3.96
N LEU A 343 -32.15 -13.39 -4.67
CA LEU A 343 -33.26 -13.13 -5.57
C LEU A 343 -33.23 -14.02 -6.82
N GLY A 344 -32.03 -14.37 -7.30
CA GLY A 344 -31.81 -15.26 -8.44
C GLY A 344 -32.33 -16.68 -8.23
N ALA A 345 -32.54 -17.10 -6.98
CA ALA A 345 -33.15 -18.39 -6.66
C ALA A 345 -34.64 -18.46 -7.06
N SER A 346 -35.34 -17.33 -7.14
CA SER A 346 -36.78 -17.26 -7.42
C SER A 346 -37.14 -16.45 -8.67
N TYR A 347 -36.22 -15.63 -9.18
CA TYR A 347 -36.47 -14.72 -10.29
C TYR A 347 -35.35 -14.79 -11.33
N ASP A 348 -35.73 -14.88 -12.61
CA ASP A 348 -34.77 -14.98 -13.72
C ASP A 348 -33.96 -13.70 -13.93
N LEU A 349 -34.56 -12.52 -13.72
CA LEU A 349 -33.92 -11.24 -14.01
C LEU A 349 -32.63 -11.03 -13.18
N PRO A 350 -32.63 -11.16 -11.83
CA PRO A 350 -31.41 -11.11 -11.01
C PRO A 350 -30.32 -12.11 -11.47
N ARG A 351 -30.71 -13.33 -11.87
CA ARG A 351 -29.77 -14.33 -12.40
C ARG A 351 -29.07 -13.86 -13.67
N LEU A 352 -29.83 -13.31 -14.63
CA LEU A 352 -29.25 -12.76 -15.87
C LEU A 352 -28.37 -11.53 -15.61
N ILE A 353 -28.71 -10.71 -14.61
CA ILE A 353 -27.89 -9.55 -14.23
C ILE A 353 -26.55 -9.97 -13.64
N LEU A 354 -26.53 -11.01 -12.79
CA LEU A 354 -25.28 -11.57 -12.26
C LEU A 354 -24.38 -12.06 -13.39
N GLU A 355 -24.94 -12.82 -14.32
CA GLU A 355 -24.23 -13.32 -15.50
C GLU A 355 -23.69 -12.16 -16.37
N TYR A 356 -24.53 -11.15 -16.63
CA TYR A 356 -24.13 -9.95 -17.37
C TYR A 356 -22.96 -9.23 -16.69
N ARG A 357 -23.03 -9.00 -15.37
CA ARG A 357 -21.96 -8.31 -14.62
C ARG A 357 -20.66 -9.11 -14.61
N GLN A 358 -20.75 -10.43 -14.50
CA GLN A 358 -19.59 -11.32 -14.54
C GLN A 358 -18.89 -11.23 -15.91
N ILE A 359 -19.64 -11.40 -17.01
CA ILE A 359 -19.08 -11.32 -18.37
C ILE A 359 -18.58 -9.90 -18.67
N SER A 360 -19.32 -8.86 -18.28
CA SER A 360 -18.93 -7.47 -18.51
C SER A 360 -17.62 -7.13 -17.78
N LYS A 361 -17.45 -7.60 -16.54
CA LYS A 361 -16.21 -7.43 -15.79
C LYS A 361 -15.05 -8.23 -16.41
N LEU A 362 -15.28 -9.49 -16.78
CA LEU A 362 -14.28 -10.33 -17.44
C LEU A 362 -13.78 -9.68 -18.75
N LYS A 363 -14.72 -9.19 -19.56
CA LYS A 363 -14.41 -8.51 -20.82
C LYS A 363 -13.61 -7.23 -20.60
N SER A 364 -14.13 -6.30 -19.80
CA SER A 364 -13.52 -4.98 -19.60
C SER A 364 -12.20 -5.00 -18.84
N THR A 365 -12.10 -5.85 -17.80
CA THR A 365 -10.94 -5.85 -16.88
C THR A 365 -9.80 -6.72 -17.39
N TYR A 366 -10.10 -7.78 -18.16
CA TYR A 366 -9.08 -8.73 -18.61
C TYR A 366 -8.98 -8.79 -20.12
N VAL A 367 -10.06 -9.18 -20.80
CA VAL A 367 -9.99 -9.49 -22.24
C VAL A 367 -9.62 -8.26 -23.08
N ASP A 368 -10.25 -7.11 -22.81
CA ASP A 368 -10.02 -5.88 -23.56
C ASP A 368 -8.82 -5.07 -23.02
N ALA A 369 -8.46 -5.27 -21.75
CA ALA A 369 -7.40 -4.52 -21.08
C ALA A 369 -6.02 -5.14 -21.26
N LEU A 370 -5.87 -6.47 -21.12
CA LEU A 370 -4.58 -7.15 -21.18
C LEU A 370 -3.81 -6.89 -22.49
N PRO A 371 -4.43 -6.88 -23.69
CA PRO A 371 -3.71 -6.55 -24.93
C PRO A 371 -3.07 -5.16 -24.91
N ARG A 372 -3.68 -4.19 -24.21
CA ARG A 372 -3.17 -2.82 -24.11
C ARG A 372 -1.97 -2.69 -23.16
N LEU A 373 -1.73 -3.71 -22.35
CA LEU A 373 -0.64 -3.77 -21.37
C LEU A 373 0.57 -4.58 -21.88
N ILE A 374 0.55 -5.01 -23.14
CA ILE A 374 1.69 -5.67 -23.77
C ILE A 374 2.79 -4.62 -23.99
N ASP A 375 3.96 -4.83 -23.40
CA ASP A 375 5.13 -4.00 -23.67
C ASP A 375 5.59 -4.24 -25.12
N ALA A 376 5.69 -3.17 -25.90
CA ALA A 376 6.02 -3.23 -27.33
C ALA A 376 7.43 -3.78 -27.62
N ARG A 377 8.36 -3.70 -26.65
CA ARG A 377 9.74 -4.17 -26.79
C ARG A 377 9.84 -5.69 -26.59
N THR A 378 9.06 -6.24 -25.67
CA THR A 378 9.14 -7.66 -25.30
C THR A 378 8.02 -8.51 -25.90
N GLY A 379 6.90 -7.88 -26.28
CA GLY A 379 5.67 -8.59 -26.69
C GLY A 379 5.02 -9.36 -25.53
N ARG A 380 5.24 -8.92 -24.28
CA ARG A 380 4.77 -9.60 -23.07
C ARG A 380 4.19 -8.59 -22.08
N ILE A 381 3.36 -9.08 -21.17
CA ILE A 381 2.80 -8.30 -20.06
C ILE A 381 3.72 -8.47 -18.86
N HIS A 382 4.09 -7.35 -18.24
CA HIS A 382 4.96 -7.30 -17.06
C HIS A 382 4.14 -6.72 -15.91
N THR A 383 3.89 -7.51 -14.87
CA THR A 383 3.23 -7.05 -13.63
C THR A 383 4.28 -6.71 -12.59
N SER A 384 3.93 -5.87 -11.61
CA SER A 384 4.74 -5.60 -10.43
C SER A 384 4.24 -6.39 -9.22
N PHE A 385 5.07 -7.28 -8.67
CA PHE A 385 4.82 -8.06 -7.46
C PHE A 385 5.33 -7.34 -6.21
N ASN A 386 4.45 -6.89 -5.32
CA ASN A 386 4.85 -6.12 -4.15
C ASN A 386 4.91 -7.00 -2.90
N GLN A 387 6.06 -7.00 -2.21
CA GLN A 387 6.29 -7.72 -0.95
C GLN A 387 5.75 -6.95 0.27
N THR A 388 5.69 -5.62 0.20
CA THR A 388 5.55 -4.72 1.36
C THR A 388 4.17 -4.08 1.48
N VAL A 389 3.10 -4.82 1.11
CA VAL A 389 1.72 -4.28 1.08
C VAL A 389 0.79 -4.97 2.07
N ALA A 390 0.73 -6.30 2.06
CA ALA A 390 -0.26 -7.02 2.84
C ALA A 390 0.35 -7.50 4.16
N ALA A 391 -0.12 -6.99 5.31
CA ALA A 391 0.34 -7.36 6.66
C ALA A 391 0.46 -8.87 6.93
N THR A 392 -0.28 -9.69 6.17
CA THR A 392 -0.20 -11.16 6.21
C THR A 392 1.08 -11.77 5.61
N GLY A 393 1.98 -10.99 5.01
CA GLY A 393 3.17 -11.49 4.30
C GLY A 393 2.90 -11.99 2.88
N ARG A 394 1.69 -11.82 2.35
CA ARG A 394 1.36 -12.25 0.98
C ARG A 394 1.80 -11.22 -0.04
N LEU A 395 2.32 -11.71 -1.17
CA LEU A 395 2.56 -10.87 -2.35
C LEU A 395 1.25 -10.24 -2.82
N SER A 396 1.33 -9.00 -3.32
CA SER A 396 0.28 -8.40 -4.14
C SER A 396 0.80 -8.17 -5.57
N SER A 397 -0.10 -7.95 -6.53
CA SER A 397 0.26 -7.68 -7.93
C SER A 397 -0.45 -6.43 -8.41
N THR A 398 0.29 -5.55 -9.09
CA THR A 398 -0.21 -4.30 -9.68
C THR A 398 0.21 -4.19 -11.15
N GLU A 399 -0.56 -3.43 -11.92
CA GLU A 399 -0.24 -3.03 -13.30
C GLU A 399 0.18 -4.17 -14.26
N PRO A 400 -0.67 -5.17 -14.54
CA PRO A 400 -2.03 -5.41 -14.04
C PRO A 400 -2.07 -6.25 -12.76
N ASN A 401 -3.17 -6.16 -12.00
CA ASN A 401 -3.41 -7.05 -10.87
C ASN A 401 -3.85 -8.45 -11.35
N LEU A 402 -2.92 -9.39 -11.36
CA LEU A 402 -3.16 -10.76 -11.80
C LEU A 402 -3.93 -11.61 -10.77
N GLN A 403 -4.03 -11.17 -9.51
CA GLN A 403 -4.73 -11.92 -8.45
C GLN A 403 -6.25 -11.81 -8.57
N ASN A 404 -6.74 -10.79 -9.27
CA ASN A 404 -8.17 -10.58 -9.45
C ASN A 404 -8.75 -11.41 -10.61
N ILE A 405 -7.92 -12.13 -11.39
CA ILE A 405 -8.39 -12.97 -12.49
C ILE A 405 -9.27 -14.09 -11.90
N PRO A 406 -10.58 -14.17 -12.25
CA PRO A 406 -11.49 -15.13 -11.64
C PRO A 406 -11.04 -16.58 -11.85
N ILE A 407 -10.97 -17.34 -10.75
CA ILE A 407 -10.44 -18.72 -10.72
C ILE A 407 -11.56 -19.76 -10.95
N ARG A 408 -12.83 -19.37 -10.80
CA ARG A 408 -14.00 -20.22 -11.05
C ARG A 408 -15.04 -19.42 -11.82
N SER A 409 -15.38 -19.91 -13.02
CA SER A 409 -16.53 -19.51 -13.83
C SER A 409 -17.71 -20.42 -13.57
#